data_AF-A0A6I2SMS8-F1
#
_entry.id   AF-A0A6I2SMS8-F1
#
_cell.length_a   1.000
_cell.length_b   1.000
_cell.length_c   1.000
_cell.angle_alpha   90.00
_cell.angle_beta   90.00
_cell.angle_gamma   90.00
#
_symmetry.space_group_name_H-M   'P 1'
#
loop_
_entity.id
_entity.type
_entity.pdbx_description
1 polymer ?
#
loop_
_entity_poly.entity_id
_entity_poly.type
_entity_poly.pdbx_seq_one_letter_code
_entity_poly.pdbx_strand_id
1 'polypeptide(L)'
;MTLNATLQAARDMGVPERYAVMRRLAFLQPQIKHLEREIWGARRRMDRSRDPLIKALSESFIRDQEKELRPLKREANALLNHVNGKETVQVPGGITPEMIDQARQYPITSIIEFAKGRYRCCPFHEDRNPSMALYENHVHCFVCNRTWDSISATMALDGVTFREAVLALQN
;
A
#
# COMPACT_ATOMS: atom_id res chain seq x y z
N MET A 1 -12.52 -7.02 11.54
CA MET A 1 -13.21 -5.91 12.26
C MET A 1 -12.18 -4.78 12.39
N THR A 2 -12.55 -3.50 12.35
CA THR A 2 -11.56 -2.41 12.48
C THR A 2 -11.41 -1.98 13.94
N LEU A 3 -10.30 -1.33 14.31
CA LEU A 3 -10.13 -0.72 15.64
C LEU A 3 -11.32 0.19 15.98
N ASN A 4 -11.70 1.07 15.05
CA ASN A 4 -12.84 1.98 15.24
C ASN A 4 -14.15 1.22 15.49
N ALA A 5 -14.39 0.11 14.79
CA ALA A 5 -15.57 -0.72 15.03
C ALA A 5 -15.54 -1.36 16.44
N THR A 6 -14.37 -1.79 16.91
CA THR A 6 -14.21 -2.33 18.28
C THR A 6 -14.44 -1.25 19.35
N LEU A 7 -13.92 -0.04 19.14
CA LEU A 7 -14.12 1.08 20.07
C LEU A 7 -15.57 1.57 20.08
N GLN A 8 -16.19 1.68 18.90
CA GLN A 8 -17.60 2.08 18.79
C GLN A 8 -18.52 1.06 19.50
N ALA A 9 -18.34 -0.24 19.24
CA ALA A 9 -19.09 -1.27 19.93
C ALA A 9 -18.88 -1.24 21.46
N ALA A 10 -17.66 -0.90 21.92
CA ALA A 10 -17.40 -0.74 23.35
C ALA A 10 -18.23 0.39 23.97
N ARG A 11 -18.32 1.53 23.27
CA ARG A 11 -19.11 2.69 23.69
C ARG A 11 -20.61 2.37 23.70
N ASP A 12 -21.10 1.74 22.63
CA ASP A 12 -22.52 1.38 22.49
C ASP A 12 -22.96 0.40 23.59
N MET A 13 -22.07 -0.49 24.02
CA MET A 13 -22.32 -1.47 25.08
C MET A 13 -21.96 -0.95 26.49
N GLY A 14 -21.47 0.28 26.63
CA GLY A 14 -21.07 0.86 27.91
C GLY A 14 -19.89 0.13 28.59
N VAL A 15 -19.03 -0.54 27.83
CA VAL A 15 -17.86 -1.27 28.35
C VAL A 15 -16.56 -0.49 28.15
N PRO A 16 -15.56 -0.59 29.06
CA PRO A 16 -14.30 0.11 28.88
C PRO A 16 -13.58 -0.27 27.58
N GLU A 17 -13.13 0.73 26.81
CA GLU A 17 -12.43 0.51 25.53
C GLU A 17 -11.23 -0.44 25.67
N ARG A 18 -10.41 -0.23 26.70
CA ARG A 18 -9.26 -1.10 27.00
C ARG A 18 -9.68 -2.56 27.21
N TYR A 19 -10.80 -2.81 27.88
CA TYR A 19 -11.33 -4.15 28.08
C TYR A 19 -11.76 -4.79 26.75
N ALA A 20 -12.54 -4.05 25.94
CA ALA A 20 -13.00 -4.52 24.63
C ALA A 20 -11.81 -4.85 23.70
N VAL A 21 -10.78 -4.01 23.68
CA VAL A 21 -9.57 -4.24 22.90
C VAL A 21 -8.81 -5.49 23.36
N MET A 22 -8.61 -5.67 24.66
CA MET A 22 -7.94 -6.87 25.21
C MET A 22 -8.71 -8.15 24.88
N ARG A 23 -10.05 -8.13 24.96
CA ARG A 23 -10.90 -9.26 24.57
C ARG A 23 -10.77 -9.57 23.09
N ARG A 24 -10.71 -8.53 22.23
CA ARG A 24 -10.53 -8.72 20.80
C ARG A 24 -9.15 -9.28 20.46
N LEU A 25 -8.10 -8.80 21.10
CA LEU A 25 -6.74 -9.36 20.96
C LEU A 25 -6.69 -10.84 21.36
N ALA A 26 -7.30 -11.21 22.49
CA ALA A 26 -7.39 -12.58 22.95
C ALA A 26 -8.14 -13.49 21.95
N PHE A 27 -9.15 -12.95 21.26
CA PHE A 27 -9.88 -13.67 20.21
C PHE A 27 -9.04 -13.88 18.93
N LEU A 28 -8.24 -12.88 18.53
CA LEU A 28 -7.42 -12.94 17.31
C LEU A 28 -6.20 -13.84 17.48
N GLN A 29 -5.58 -13.85 18.66
CA GLN A 29 -4.34 -14.58 18.94
C GLN A 29 -4.33 -16.06 18.52
N PRO A 30 -5.33 -16.90 18.88
CA PRO A 30 -5.32 -18.31 18.48
C PRO A 30 -5.44 -18.50 16.96
N GLN A 31 -6.22 -17.65 16.28
CA GLN A 31 -6.38 -17.70 14.81
C GLN A 31 -5.07 -17.37 14.10
N ILE A 32 -4.40 -16.29 14.53
CA ILE A 32 -3.09 -15.89 14.02
C ILE A 32 -2.09 -17.03 14.21
N LYS A 33 -2.00 -17.59 15.42
CA LYS A 33 -1.08 -18.69 15.75
C LYS A 33 -1.34 -19.95 14.93
N HIS A 34 -2.62 -20.26 14.67
CA HIS A 34 -3.00 -21.40 13.83
C HIS A 34 -2.50 -21.21 12.39
N LEU A 35 -2.83 -20.08 11.76
CA LEU A 35 -2.40 -19.78 10.39
C LEU A 35 -0.87 -19.73 10.25
N GLU A 36 -0.17 -19.12 11.21
CA GLU A 36 1.29 -19.11 11.23
C GLU A 36 1.88 -20.53 11.28
N ARG A 37 1.26 -21.43 12.06
CA ARG A 37 1.68 -22.83 12.14
C ARG A 37 1.45 -23.57 10.82
N GLU A 38 0.29 -23.37 10.18
CA GLU A 38 -0.03 -23.98 8.88
C GLU A 38 0.96 -23.52 7.80
N ILE A 39 1.23 -22.21 7.73
CA ILE A 39 2.22 -21.63 6.81
C ILE A 39 3.60 -22.20 7.07
N TRP A 40 4.03 -22.24 8.34
CA TRP A 40 5.32 -22.80 8.71
C TRP A 40 5.45 -24.29 8.30
N GLY A 41 4.41 -25.09 8.54
CA GLY A 41 4.38 -26.49 8.14
C GLY A 41 4.43 -26.69 6.62
N ALA A 42 3.69 -25.86 5.86
CA ALA A 42 3.72 -25.88 4.40
C ALA A 42 5.08 -25.47 3.83
N ARG A 43 5.70 -24.40 4.37
CA ARG A 43 7.06 -23.97 4.01
C ARG A 43 8.07 -25.10 4.23
N ARG A 44 8.02 -25.75 5.39
CA ARG A 44 8.90 -26.88 5.71
C ARG A 44 8.72 -28.08 4.77
N ARG A 45 7.49 -28.36 4.31
CA ARG A 45 7.23 -29.41 3.30
C ARG A 45 7.83 -29.04 1.94
N MET A 46 7.65 -27.78 1.53
CA MET A 46 8.19 -27.23 0.29
C MET A 46 9.72 -27.30 0.25
N ASP A 47 10.38 -26.89 1.34
CA ASP A 47 11.85 -26.87 1.44
C ASP A 47 12.47 -28.28 1.37
N ARG A 48 11.75 -29.30 1.84
CA ARG A 48 12.22 -30.69 1.88
C ARG A 48 11.94 -31.47 0.61
N SER A 49 10.98 -31.04 -0.20
CA SER A 49 10.57 -31.75 -1.39
C SER A 49 11.41 -31.33 -2.61
N ARG A 50 11.77 -32.30 -3.46
CA ARG A 50 12.31 -32.05 -4.80
C ARG A 50 11.24 -32.10 -5.89
N ASP A 51 10.04 -32.58 -5.56
CA ASP A 51 8.92 -32.71 -6.48
C ASP A 51 8.30 -31.33 -6.81
N PRO A 52 8.28 -30.92 -8.10
CA PRO A 52 7.70 -29.65 -8.53
C PRO A 52 6.22 -29.48 -8.17
N LEU A 53 5.42 -30.55 -8.22
CA LEU A 53 3.99 -30.49 -7.93
C LEU A 53 3.75 -30.23 -6.43
N ILE A 54 4.50 -30.90 -5.56
CA ILE A 54 4.44 -30.67 -4.10
C ILE A 54 4.83 -29.23 -3.76
N LYS A 55 5.83 -28.67 -4.46
CA LYS A 55 6.23 -27.27 -4.27
C LYS A 55 5.11 -26.32 -4.69
N ALA A 56 4.55 -26.50 -5.88
CA ALA A 56 3.48 -25.64 -6.39
C ALA A 56 2.23 -25.66 -5.49
N LEU A 57 1.81 -26.85 -5.04
CA LEU A 57 0.69 -27.01 -4.11
C LEU A 57 0.95 -26.35 -2.75
N SER A 58 2.16 -26.54 -2.20
CA SER A 58 2.55 -25.91 -0.93
C SER A 58 2.61 -24.39 -1.05
N GLU A 59 3.12 -23.87 -2.16
CA GLU A 59 3.17 -22.43 -2.44
C GLU A 59 1.76 -21.83 -2.56
N SER A 60 0.85 -22.48 -3.30
CA SER A 60 -0.55 -22.05 -3.38
C SER A 60 -1.20 -22.01 -2.00
N PHE A 61 -1.05 -23.09 -1.23
CA PHE A 61 -1.59 -23.15 0.13
C PHE A 61 -1.04 -22.04 1.03
N ILE A 62 0.28 -21.80 1.02
CA ILE A 62 0.90 -20.71 1.78
C ILE A 62 0.27 -19.37 1.39
N ARG A 63 0.11 -19.11 0.10
CA ARG A 63 -0.46 -17.86 -0.43
C ARG A 63 -1.89 -17.63 0.08
N ASP A 64 -2.70 -18.68 0.11
CA ASP A 64 -4.06 -18.63 0.63
C ASP A 64 -4.08 -18.37 2.15
N GLN A 65 -3.25 -19.08 2.92
CA GLN A 65 -3.16 -18.84 4.37
C GLN A 65 -2.63 -17.44 4.70
N GLU A 66 -1.68 -16.92 3.93
CA GLU A 66 -1.16 -15.55 4.09
C GLU A 66 -2.23 -14.49 3.80
N LYS A 67 -3.10 -14.74 2.82
CA LYS A 67 -4.23 -13.86 2.50
C LYS A 67 -5.19 -13.73 3.67
N GLU A 68 -5.48 -14.83 4.36
CA GLU A 68 -6.32 -14.87 5.58
C GLU A 68 -5.60 -14.29 6.81
N LEU A 69 -4.29 -14.54 6.95
CA LEU A 69 -3.49 -14.06 8.09
C LEU A 69 -3.32 -12.54 8.10
N ARG A 70 -3.12 -11.95 6.91
CA ARG A 70 -2.82 -10.53 6.75
C ARG A 70 -3.84 -9.59 7.43
N PRO A 71 -5.17 -9.69 7.20
CA PRO A 71 -6.13 -8.82 7.87
C PRO A 71 -6.15 -9.02 9.40
N LEU A 72 -5.99 -10.25 9.89
CA LEU A 72 -5.96 -10.53 11.34
C LEU A 72 -4.75 -9.89 12.01
N LYS A 73 -3.56 -9.99 11.38
CA LYS A 73 -2.35 -9.31 11.88
C LYS A 73 -2.48 -7.80 11.84
N ARG A 74 -3.06 -7.22 10.78
CA ARG A 74 -3.32 -5.77 10.69
C ARG A 74 -4.23 -5.31 11.82
N GLU A 75 -5.31 -6.03 12.07
CA GLU A 75 -6.25 -5.74 13.15
C GLU A 75 -5.57 -5.84 14.52
N ALA A 76 -4.86 -6.93 14.79
CA ALA A 76 -4.14 -7.13 16.05
C ALA A 76 -3.09 -6.04 16.28
N ASN A 77 -2.33 -5.63 15.26
CA ASN A 77 -1.37 -4.54 15.36
C ASN A 77 -2.02 -3.20 15.70
N ALA A 78 -3.15 -2.86 15.06
CA ALA A 78 -3.87 -1.62 15.36
C ALA A 78 -4.36 -1.59 16.81
N LEU A 79 -4.92 -2.71 17.29
CA LEU A 79 -5.38 -2.89 18.67
C LEU A 79 -4.22 -2.80 19.68
N LEU A 80 -3.08 -3.45 19.39
CA LEU A 80 -1.88 -3.40 20.23
C LEU A 80 -1.30 -1.99 20.33
N ASN A 81 -1.25 -1.25 19.21
CA ASN A 81 -0.77 0.13 19.23
C ASN A 81 -1.64 1.00 20.14
N HIS A 82 -2.97 0.89 20.00
CA HIS A 82 -3.92 1.62 20.83
C HIS A 82 -3.74 1.33 22.34
N VAL A 83 -3.61 0.06 22.75
CA VAL A 83 -3.45 -0.29 24.19
C VAL A 83 -2.10 0.13 24.75
N ASN A 84 -1.04 0.10 23.93
CA ASN A 84 0.30 0.47 24.37
C ASN A 84 0.51 1.99 24.48
N GLY A 85 -0.54 2.80 24.30
CA GLY A 85 -0.40 4.26 24.28
C GLY A 85 0.47 4.75 23.12
N LYS A 86 0.77 3.86 22.16
CA LYS A 86 1.24 4.27 20.85
C LYS A 86 -0.02 4.77 20.16
N GLU A 87 -0.31 6.07 20.35
CA GLU A 87 -0.93 6.85 19.27
C GLU A 87 -0.26 6.41 17.97
N THR A 88 -0.96 6.46 16.84
CA THR A 88 -0.31 6.31 15.55
C THR A 88 0.78 7.37 15.48
N VAL A 89 1.98 7.03 15.96
CA VAL A 89 3.18 7.82 15.82
C VAL A 89 3.29 7.84 14.32
N GLN A 90 2.97 9.00 13.73
CA GLN A 90 3.37 9.30 12.38
C GLN A 90 4.85 8.94 12.37
N VAL A 91 5.14 7.81 11.72
CA VAL A 91 6.48 7.24 11.71
C VAL A 91 7.40 8.40 11.36
N PRO A 92 8.47 8.73 12.11
CA PRO A 92 9.34 9.83 11.72
C PRO A 92 9.80 9.58 10.28
N GLY A 93 9.31 10.38 9.33
CA GLY A 93 9.45 10.17 7.89
C GLY A 93 8.25 9.59 7.12
N GLY A 94 7.06 9.43 7.71
CA GLY A 94 5.83 9.09 6.99
C GLY A 94 5.31 10.30 6.20
N ILE A 95 4.93 10.09 4.93
CA ILE A 95 4.26 11.12 4.13
C ILE A 95 2.86 11.38 4.71
N THR A 96 2.50 12.63 4.96
CA THR A 96 1.16 13.00 5.43
C THR A 96 0.17 13.13 4.26
N PRO A 97 -1.15 13.08 4.50
CA PRO A 97 -2.14 13.36 3.45
C PRO A 97 -1.90 14.73 2.77
N GLU A 98 -1.52 15.74 3.55
CA GLU A 98 -1.23 17.08 3.04
C GLU A 98 -0.03 17.09 2.09
N MET A 99 1.03 16.32 2.41
CA MET A 99 2.19 16.17 1.52
C MET A 99 1.80 15.52 0.19
N ILE A 100 0.89 14.53 0.22
CA ILE A 100 0.39 13.87 -0.99
C ILE A 100 -0.42 14.86 -1.83
N ASP A 101 -1.28 15.65 -1.20
CA ASP A 101 -2.09 16.65 -1.90
C ASP A 101 -1.21 17.76 -2.51
N GLN A 102 -0.18 18.21 -1.78
CA GLN A 102 0.82 19.14 -2.32
C GLN A 102 1.57 18.54 -3.52
N ALA A 103 2.02 17.28 -3.42
CA ALA A 103 2.72 16.61 -4.50
C ALA A 103 1.84 16.44 -5.77
N ARG A 104 0.52 16.26 -5.61
CA ARG A 104 -0.44 16.26 -6.73
C ARG A 104 -0.63 17.62 -7.39
N GLN A 105 -0.44 18.70 -6.64
CA GLN A 105 -0.54 20.08 -7.12
C GLN A 105 0.77 20.58 -7.75
N TYR A 106 1.88 19.86 -7.56
CA TYR A 106 3.15 20.18 -8.19
C TYR A 106 2.96 20.29 -9.71
N PRO A 107 3.46 21.35 -10.39
CA PRO A 107 3.22 21.53 -11.81
C PRO A 107 3.81 20.39 -12.66
N ILE A 108 2.97 19.67 -13.40
CA ILE A 108 3.41 18.57 -14.27
C ILE A 108 4.42 19.03 -15.33
N THR A 109 4.35 20.31 -15.72
CA THR A 109 5.27 20.95 -16.67
C THR A 109 6.69 21.12 -16.12
N SER A 110 6.88 21.07 -14.80
CA SER A 110 8.21 21.05 -14.17
C SER A 110 8.86 19.67 -14.21
N ILE A 111 8.07 18.61 -14.39
CA ILE A 111 8.56 17.22 -14.48
C ILE A 111 8.73 16.81 -15.95
N ILE A 112 7.78 17.21 -16.80
CA ILE A 112 7.80 16.91 -18.23
C ILE A 112 7.78 18.21 -19.01
N GLU A 113 8.88 18.52 -19.70
CA GLU A 113 9.02 19.75 -20.47
C GLU A 113 8.20 19.73 -21.78
N PHE A 114 7.50 20.83 -22.05
CA PHE A 114 6.80 21.10 -23.29
C PHE A 114 7.39 22.36 -23.96
N ALA A 115 8.15 22.18 -25.04
CA ALA A 115 8.87 23.28 -25.70
C ALA A 115 7.93 24.35 -26.31
N LYS A 116 6.84 23.94 -26.98
CA LYS A 116 5.79 24.82 -27.51
C LYS A 116 4.46 24.07 -27.60
N GLY A 117 3.37 24.67 -27.13
CA GLY A 117 2.03 24.10 -27.19
C GLY A 117 1.77 23.03 -26.13
N ARG A 118 0.75 22.20 -26.36
CA ARG A 118 0.28 21.17 -25.41
C ARG A 118 0.60 19.74 -25.84
N TYR A 119 1.41 19.53 -26.87
CA TYR A 119 1.69 18.20 -27.41
C TYR A 119 3.19 17.93 -27.48
N ARG A 120 3.60 16.71 -27.14
CA ARG A 120 4.99 16.23 -27.24
C ARG A 120 5.05 14.72 -27.48
N CYS A 121 6.23 14.22 -27.85
CA CYS A 121 6.49 12.78 -27.87
C CYS A 121 6.45 12.23 -26.44
N CYS A 122 5.80 11.09 -26.23
CA CYS A 122 5.72 10.47 -24.91
C CYS A 122 7.12 10.03 -24.43
N PRO A 123 7.54 10.32 -23.18
CA PRO A 123 8.84 9.91 -22.68
C PRO A 123 8.86 8.44 -22.22
N PHE A 124 7.69 7.79 -22.15
CA PHE A 124 7.50 6.45 -21.60
C PHE A 124 7.46 5.33 -22.67
N HIS A 125 7.67 5.67 -23.94
CA HIS A 125 7.88 4.71 -25.02
C HIS A 125 8.69 5.36 -26.15
N GLU A 126 9.20 4.55 -27.08
CA GLU A 126 9.83 5.06 -28.30
C GLU A 126 8.77 5.70 -29.20
N ASP A 127 8.87 7.02 -29.37
CA ASP A 127 7.86 7.80 -30.07
C ASP A 127 8.50 8.76 -31.08
N ARG A 128 7.97 8.76 -32.30
CA ARG A 128 8.46 9.60 -33.42
C ARG A 128 7.53 10.76 -33.75
N ASN A 129 6.28 10.74 -33.26
CA ASN A 129 5.28 11.77 -33.51
C ASN A 129 4.63 12.18 -32.19
N PRO A 130 4.30 13.46 -31.94
CA PRO A 130 3.70 13.84 -30.67
C PRO A 130 2.43 13.03 -30.31
N SER A 131 2.56 12.11 -29.34
CA SER A 131 1.46 11.24 -28.89
C SER A 131 0.91 11.60 -27.50
N MET A 132 1.58 12.52 -26.79
CA MET A 132 1.25 12.94 -25.45
C MET A 132 0.70 14.36 -25.44
N ALA A 133 -0.45 14.56 -24.78
CA ALA A 133 -1.08 15.84 -24.57
C ALA A 133 -1.00 16.29 -23.10
N LEU A 134 -0.72 17.59 -22.91
CA LEU A 134 -0.80 18.30 -21.64
C LEU A 134 -2.22 18.81 -21.40
N TYR A 135 -2.76 18.45 -20.23
CA TYR A 135 -3.98 19.01 -19.66
C TYR A 135 -3.63 19.89 -18.47
N GLU A 136 -4.61 20.28 -17.64
CA GLU A 136 -4.43 21.24 -16.55
C GLU A 136 -3.19 20.96 -15.68
N ASN A 137 -3.14 19.81 -15.01
CA ASN A 137 -1.97 19.39 -14.23
C ASN A 137 -1.67 17.89 -14.36
N HIS A 138 -1.92 17.34 -15.55
CA HIS A 138 -1.60 15.96 -15.88
C HIS A 138 -1.36 15.82 -17.38
N VAL A 139 -0.76 14.71 -17.79
CA VAL A 139 -0.52 14.37 -19.19
C VAL A 139 -1.19 13.06 -19.55
N HIS A 140 -1.65 12.93 -20.79
CA HIS A 140 -2.18 11.68 -21.32
C HIS A 140 -1.48 11.31 -22.62
N CYS A 141 -1.10 10.05 -22.78
CA CYS A 141 -0.57 9.52 -24.02
C CYS A 141 -1.61 8.64 -24.71
N PHE A 142 -2.00 9.01 -25.93
CA PHE A 142 -3.02 8.30 -26.71
C PHE A 142 -2.54 6.93 -27.22
N VAL A 143 -1.22 6.71 -27.29
CA VAL A 143 -0.63 5.42 -27.71
C VAL A 143 -0.48 4.47 -26.53
N CYS A 144 0.06 4.95 -25.40
CA CYS A 144 0.17 4.12 -24.19
C CYS A 144 -1.19 3.85 -23.52
N ASN A 145 -2.19 4.67 -23.85
CA ASN A 145 -3.49 4.74 -23.17
C ASN A 145 -3.33 4.89 -21.64
N ARG A 146 -2.48 5.83 -21.23
CA ARG A 146 -2.16 6.09 -19.82
C ARG A 146 -2.12 7.59 -19.56
N THR A 147 -2.53 7.94 -18.34
CA THR A 147 -2.49 9.30 -17.80
C THR A 147 -1.51 9.34 -16.63
N TRP A 148 -0.71 10.39 -16.57
CA TRP A 148 0.21 10.63 -15.47
C TRP A 148 -0.06 12.00 -14.84
N ASP A 149 -0.26 12.00 -13.53
CA ASP A 149 -0.13 13.18 -12.67
C ASP A 149 1.33 13.36 -12.25
N SER A 150 1.61 14.40 -11.47
CA SER A 150 2.97 14.73 -11.04
C SER A 150 3.64 13.61 -10.26
N ILE A 151 2.91 12.90 -9.40
CA ILE A 151 3.46 11.78 -8.62
C ILE A 151 3.77 10.60 -9.54
N SER A 152 2.81 10.16 -10.33
CA SER A 152 2.97 8.98 -11.20
C SER A 152 3.97 9.23 -12.34
N ALA A 153 4.09 10.46 -12.84
CA ALA A 153 5.13 10.85 -13.78
C ALA A 153 6.53 10.72 -13.16
N THR A 154 6.71 11.28 -11.95
CA THR A 154 7.98 11.18 -11.19
C THR A 154 8.35 9.73 -10.91
N MET A 155 7.40 8.91 -10.46
CA MET A 155 7.61 7.48 -10.24
C MET A 155 8.07 6.76 -11.52
N ALA A 156 7.46 7.08 -12.66
CA ALA A 156 7.73 6.41 -13.92
C ALA A 156 9.05 6.87 -14.56
N LEU A 157 9.44 8.13 -14.40
CA LEU A 157 10.69 8.69 -14.93
C LEU A 157 11.89 8.29 -14.06
N ASP A 158 11.76 8.40 -12.74
CA ASP A 158 12.88 8.24 -11.81
C ASP A 158 12.97 6.81 -11.24
N GLY A 159 11.97 5.96 -11.50
CA GLY A 159 11.93 4.58 -11.02
C GLY A 159 11.77 4.46 -9.49
N VAL A 160 11.20 5.49 -8.86
CA VAL A 160 11.06 5.60 -7.40
C VAL A 160 9.71 5.10 -6.88
N THR A 161 9.65 4.78 -5.60
CA THR A 161 8.40 4.43 -4.92
C THR A 161 7.48 5.65 -4.76
N PHE A 162 6.19 5.41 -4.51
CA PHE A 162 5.22 6.48 -4.24
C PHE A 162 5.66 7.43 -3.12
N ARG A 163 6.23 6.89 -2.03
CA ARG A 163 6.73 7.70 -0.91
C ARG A 163 7.89 8.60 -1.31
N GLU A 164 8.85 8.05 -2.05
CA GLU A 164 10.00 8.80 -2.54
C GLU A 164 9.57 9.89 -3.53
N ALA A 165 8.65 9.59 -4.45
CA ALA A 165 8.09 10.58 -5.37
C ALA A 165 7.38 11.72 -4.63
N VAL A 166 6.53 11.41 -3.64
CA VAL A 166 5.86 12.44 -2.84
C VAL A 166 6.88 13.32 -2.13
N LEU A 167 7.93 12.74 -1.53
CA LEU A 167 9.00 13.47 -0.86
C LEU A 167 9.83 14.33 -1.82
N ALA A 168 10.11 13.85 -3.04
CA ALA A 168 10.85 14.58 -4.05
C ALA A 168 10.11 15.85 -4.52
N LEU A 169 8.77 15.81 -4.51
CA LEU A 169 7.89 16.90 -4.94
C LEU A 169 7.54 17.91 -3.82
N GLN A 170 8.22 17.86 -2.67
CA GLN A 170 8.01 18.82 -1.56
C GLN A 170 8.89 20.08 -1.65
N ASN A 171 9.75 20.20 -2.66
CA ASN A 171 10.71 21.31 -2.81
C ASN A 171 10.39 22.23 -3.98
#